data_AF-A0A8T0DKD4-F1
#
_entry.id   AF-A0A8T0DKD4-F1
#
_cell.length_a   1.000
_cell.length_b   1.000
_cell.length_c   1.000
_cell.angle_alpha   90.00
_cell.angle_beta   90.00
_cell.angle_gamma   90.00
#
_symmetry.space_group_name_H-M   'P 1'
#
loop_
_entity.id
_entity.type
_entity.pdbx_description
1 polymer ?
#
loop_
_entity_poly.entity_id
_entity_poly.type
_entity_poly.pdbx_seq_one_letter_code
_entity_poly.pdbx_strand_id
1 'polypeptide(L)'
;MRVHQLVVNFNATAQKLVNWKMIRFGFVLVVMFTLVCTVKSYTFQIPVEHDKNGEAYVTFDGTKHWLKDNKNLEYMDAQNCTVHLELFALPTEESNAYVSGWRLCPQEFDKIP
;
A
#
# COMPACT_ATOMS: atom_id res chain seq x y z
N MET A 1 38.57 -31.21 34.02
CA MET A 1 37.22 -30.61 34.25
C MET A 1 37.05 -29.18 33.71
N ARG A 2 38.06 -28.29 33.71
CA ARG A 2 37.93 -26.90 33.23
C ARG A 2 37.54 -26.70 31.75
N VAL A 3 38.00 -27.58 30.86
CA VAL A 3 37.77 -27.43 29.40
C VAL A 3 36.29 -27.62 29.04
N HIS A 4 35.59 -28.56 29.69
CA HIS A 4 34.17 -28.79 29.47
C HIS A 4 33.30 -27.60 29.93
N GLN A 5 33.62 -26.94 31.05
CA GLN A 5 32.86 -25.79 31.53
C GLN A 5 33.00 -24.55 30.62
N LEU A 6 34.18 -24.35 30.02
CA LEU A 6 34.44 -23.25 29.08
C LEU A 6 33.64 -23.41 27.78
N VAL A 7 33.59 -24.62 27.21
CA VAL A 7 32.84 -24.90 25.98
C VAL A 7 31.33 -24.75 26.19
N VAL A 8 30.81 -25.23 27.33
CA VAL A 8 29.39 -25.09 27.68
C VAL A 8 29.00 -23.62 27.90
N ASN A 9 29.84 -22.84 28.59
CA ASN A 9 29.60 -21.41 28.80
C ASN A 9 29.65 -20.60 27.50
N PHE A 10 30.57 -20.91 26.58
CA PHE A 10 30.67 -20.25 25.27
C PHE A 10 29.44 -20.52 24.40
N ASN A 11 28.91 -21.75 24.46
CA ASN A 11 27.70 -22.14 23.73
C ASN A 11 26.45 -21.44 24.32
N ALA A 12 26.39 -21.27 25.65
CA ALA A 12 25.29 -20.59 26.33
C ALA A 12 25.28 -19.07 26.10
N THR A 13 26.44 -18.39 26.07
CA THR A 13 26.53 -16.96 25.71
C THR A 13 26.23 -16.73 24.23
N ALA A 14 26.70 -17.62 23.34
CA ALA A 14 26.35 -17.56 21.92
C ALA A 14 24.83 -17.78 21.70
N GLN A 15 24.21 -18.76 22.35
CA GLN A 15 22.77 -18.99 22.29
C GLN A 15 21.97 -17.80 22.85
N LYS A 16 22.39 -17.18 23.97
CA LYS A 16 21.74 -15.97 24.49
C LYS A 16 21.83 -14.80 23.51
N LEU A 17 22.98 -14.61 22.86
CA LEU A 17 23.16 -13.55 21.88
C LEU A 17 22.30 -13.78 20.63
N VAL A 18 22.22 -15.02 20.14
CA VAL A 18 21.36 -15.40 19.01
C VAL A 18 19.89 -15.21 19.36
N ASN A 19 19.44 -15.70 20.52
CA ASN A 19 18.06 -15.52 20.98
C ASN A 19 17.69 -14.04 21.14
N TRP A 20 18.60 -13.22 21.69
CA TRP A 20 18.39 -11.78 21.79
C TRP A 20 18.23 -11.10 20.43
N LYS A 21 19.08 -11.48 19.45
CA LYS A 21 18.97 -10.97 18.08
C LYS A 21 17.67 -11.41 17.41
N MET A 22 17.26 -12.66 17.59
CA MET A 22 16.00 -13.20 17.06
C MET A 22 14.77 -12.53 17.67
N ILE A 23 14.76 -12.28 18.98
CA ILE A 23 13.67 -11.56 19.67
C ILE A 23 13.56 -10.13 19.15
N ARG A 24 14.68 -9.41 19.01
CA ARG A 24 14.69 -8.06 18.45
C ARG A 24 14.18 -8.05 17.01
N PHE A 25 14.63 -9.00 16.19
CA PHE A 25 14.19 -9.12 14.80
C PHE A 25 12.69 -9.43 14.71
N GLY A 26 12.21 -10.37 15.53
CA GLY A 26 10.79 -10.69 15.64
C GLY A 26 9.95 -9.48 16.07
N PHE A 27 10.42 -8.70 17.05
CA PHE A 27 9.74 -7.48 17.47
C PHE A 27 9.65 -6.44 16.35
N VAL A 28 10.74 -6.22 15.59
CA VAL A 28 10.74 -5.32 14.43
C VAL A 28 9.73 -5.78 13.38
N LEU A 29 9.65 -7.08 13.09
CA LEU A 29 8.67 -7.63 12.16
C LEU A 29 7.24 -7.42 12.65
N VAL A 30 6.96 -7.62 13.94
CA VAL A 30 5.63 -7.37 14.52
C VAL A 30 5.26 -5.90 14.39
N VAL A 31 6.17 -4.97 14.72
CA VAL A 31 5.91 -3.53 14.57
C VAL A 31 5.64 -3.17 13.11
N MET A 32 6.47 -3.63 12.17
CA MET A 32 6.24 -3.41 10.74
C MET A 32 4.89 -3.98 10.27
N PHE A 33 4.55 -5.19 10.71
CA PHE A 33 3.27 -5.82 10.38
C PHE A 33 2.10 -5.00 10.92
N THR A 34 2.16 -4.55 12.19
CA THR A 34 1.11 -3.71 12.78
C THR A 34 0.93 -2.39 12.03
N LEU A 35 2.01 -1.75 11.58
CA LEU A 35 1.93 -0.51 10.81
C LEU A 35 1.28 -0.73 9.44
N VAL A 36 1.62 -1.81 8.74
CA VAL A 36 0.99 -2.17 7.44
C VAL A 36 -0.49 -2.48 7.62
N CYS A 37 -0.90 -3.05 8.76
CA CYS A 37 -2.30 -3.32 9.09
C CYS A 37 -3.10 -2.09 9.59
N THR A 38 -2.61 -0.86 9.43
CA THR A 38 -3.37 0.36 9.81
C THR A 38 -4.07 1.03 8.63
N VAL A 39 -3.80 0.61 7.40
CA VAL A 39 -4.33 1.22 6.18
C VAL A 39 -4.89 0.14 5.25
N LYS A 40 -6.03 0.44 4.63
CA LYS A 40 -6.55 -0.35 3.51
C LYS A 40 -6.19 0.36 2.22
N SER A 41 -5.31 -0.24 1.43
CA SER A 41 -4.97 0.23 0.09
C SER A 41 -5.62 -0.64 -0.98
N TYR A 42 -6.18 -0.04 -2.01
CA TYR A 42 -6.59 -0.76 -3.21
C TYR A 42 -6.24 0.03 -4.46
N THR A 43 -5.80 -0.69 -5.49
CA THR A 43 -5.51 -0.16 -6.82
C THR A 43 -6.64 -0.51 -7.77
N PHE A 44 -6.88 0.32 -8.78
CA PHE A 44 -7.94 0.11 -9.75
C PHE A 44 -7.54 0.67 -11.12
N GLN A 45 -8.25 0.18 -12.15
CA GLN A 45 -8.14 0.67 -13.53
C GLN A 45 -9.54 1.08 -14.00
N ILE A 46 -9.65 2.28 -14.57
CA ILE A 46 -10.91 2.84 -15.04
C ILE A 46 -10.82 3.00 -16.56
N PRO A 47 -11.79 2.48 -17.33
CA PRO A 47 -11.80 2.67 -18.77
C PRO A 47 -12.03 4.16 -19.10
N VAL A 48 -11.30 4.66 -20.10
CA VAL A 48 -11.50 6.01 -20.62
C VAL A 48 -12.75 6.03 -21.50
N GLU A 49 -13.67 6.92 -21.15
CA GLU A 49 -14.87 7.22 -21.92
C GLU A 49 -14.63 8.47 -22.79
N HIS A 50 -15.44 8.59 -23.85
CA HIS A 50 -15.42 9.77 -24.72
C HIS A 50 -16.81 10.40 -24.74
N ASP A 51 -16.87 11.72 -24.66
CA ASP A 51 -18.12 12.44 -24.78
C ASP A 51 -18.58 12.54 -26.26
N LYS A 52 -19.71 13.21 -26.49
CA LYS A 52 -20.25 13.43 -27.85
C LYS A 52 -19.33 14.27 -28.74
N ASN A 53 -18.42 15.03 -28.15
CA ASN A 53 -17.44 15.87 -28.83
C ASN A 53 -16.09 15.16 -29.02
N GLY A 54 -15.96 13.91 -28.55
CA GLY A 54 -14.72 13.13 -28.60
C GLY A 54 -13.72 13.47 -27.49
N GLU A 55 -14.14 14.18 -26.44
CA GLU A 55 -13.28 14.52 -25.31
C GLU A 55 -13.19 13.35 -24.31
N ALA A 56 -11.97 12.98 -23.96
CA ALA A 56 -11.69 11.87 -23.05
C ALA A 56 -11.93 12.22 -21.58
N TYR A 57 -12.66 11.36 -20.87
CA TYR A 57 -12.90 11.47 -19.44
C TYR A 57 -12.92 10.08 -18.76
N VAL A 58 -12.77 10.06 -17.44
CA VAL A 58 -13.06 8.90 -16.60
C VAL A 58 -14.11 9.24 -15.55
N THR A 59 -14.90 8.24 -15.16
CA THR A 59 -15.87 8.37 -14.07
C THR A 59 -15.36 7.60 -12.85
N PHE A 60 -15.13 8.29 -11.73
CA PHE A 60 -14.74 7.70 -10.46
C PHE A 60 -15.64 8.21 -9.34
N ASP A 61 -16.18 7.31 -8.51
CA ASP A 61 -17.14 7.64 -7.45
C ASP A 61 -18.31 8.54 -7.91
N GLY A 62 -18.78 8.33 -9.13
CA GLY A 62 -19.87 9.12 -9.73
C GLY A 62 -19.47 10.52 -10.21
N THR A 63 -18.19 10.91 -10.09
CA THR A 63 -17.66 12.19 -10.58
C THR A 63 -16.93 11.99 -11.91
N LYS A 64 -17.16 12.90 -12.87
CA LYS A 64 -16.44 12.91 -14.15
C LYS A 64 -15.16 13.73 -14.05
N HIS A 65 -14.05 13.12 -14.47
CA HIS A 65 -12.73 13.74 -14.52
C HIS A 65 -12.22 13.75 -15.96
N TRP A 66 -11.98 14.94 -16.51
CA TRP A 66 -11.48 15.12 -17.87
C TRP A 66 -9.97 14.88 -17.96
N LEU A 67 -9.51 14.21 -19.03
CA LEU A 67 -8.10 13.88 -19.23
C LEU A 67 -7.29 15.03 -19.88
N LYS A 68 -7.93 16.18 -20.16
CA LYS A 68 -7.35 17.30 -20.92
C LYS A 68 -6.00 17.83 -20.41
N ASP A 69 -5.74 17.69 -19.12
CA ASP A 69 -4.58 18.30 -18.48
C ASP A 69 -3.41 17.34 -18.25
N ASN A 70 -3.59 16.02 -18.44
CA ASN A 70 -2.56 15.01 -18.21
C ASN A 70 -1.86 15.18 -16.84
N LYS A 71 -2.65 15.30 -15.77
CA LYS A 71 -2.19 15.55 -14.40
C LYS A 71 -2.59 14.42 -13.48
N ASN A 72 -1.70 14.08 -12.53
CA ASN A 72 -2.13 13.31 -11.37
C ASN A 72 -3.12 14.14 -10.56
N LEU A 73 -4.28 13.55 -10.27
CA LEU A 73 -5.27 14.13 -9.38
C LEU A 73 -5.17 13.43 -8.02
N GLU A 74 -4.82 14.19 -6.99
CA GLU A 74 -4.79 13.69 -5.62
C GLU A 74 -5.75 14.51 -4.76
N TYR A 75 -6.63 13.81 -4.03
CA TYR A 75 -7.61 14.46 -3.15
C TYR A 75 -8.04 13.51 -2.03
N MET A 76 -8.63 14.07 -0.98
CA MET A 76 -9.30 13.28 0.07
C MET A 76 -10.78 13.14 -0.25
N ASP A 77 -11.29 11.91 -0.22
CA ASP A 77 -12.71 11.64 -0.41
C ASP A 77 -13.55 11.92 0.85
N ALA A 78 -14.86 11.76 0.74
CA ALA A 78 -15.79 11.96 1.86
C ALA A 78 -15.59 10.95 3.02
N GLN A 79 -14.89 9.85 2.78
CA GLN A 79 -14.55 8.82 3.77
C GLN A 79 -13.16 9.03 4.37
N ASN A 80 -12.55 10.21 4.13
CA ASN A 80 -11.23 10.56 4.61
C ASN A 80 -10.12 9.62 4.08
N CYS A 81 -10.34 9.03 2.89
CA CYS A 81 -9.36 8.27 2.17
C CYS A 81 -8.62 9.16 1.18
N THR A 82 -7.30 8.99 1.06
CA THR A 82 -6.51 9.63 0.00
C THR A 82 -6.72 8.87 -1.30
N VAL A 83 -7.23 9.56 -2.32
CA VAL A 83 -7.40 9.07 -3.68
C VAL A 83 -6.35 9.70 -4.57
N HIS A 84 -5.71 8.86 -5.38
CA HIS A 84 -4.80 9.30 -6.44
C HIS A 84 -5.25 8.70 -7.77
N LEU A 85 -5.47 9.56 -8.76
CA LEU A 85 -5.82 9.19 -10.13
C LEU A 85 -4.69 9.63 -11.06
N GLU A 86 -4.10 8.68 -11.77
CA GLU A 86 -3.09 8.92 -12.78
C GLU A 86 -3.80 9.22 -14.10
N LEU A 87 -4.19 10.47 -14.35
CA LEU A 87 -4.91 10.87 -15.57
C LEU A 87 -3.98 10.91 -16.81
N PHE A 88 -3.09 9.94 -16.92
CA PHE A 88 -2.30 9.65 -18.10
C PHE A 88 -2.94 8.46 -18.80
N ALA A 89 -3.47 8.66 -20.01
CA ALA A 89 -3.92 7.54 -20.82
C ALA A 89 -2.70 6.68 -21.17
N LEU A 90 -2.64 5.45 -20.66
CA LEU A 90 -1.65 4.47 -21.11
C LEU A 90 -1.89 4.25 -22.62
N PRO A 91 -0.89 4.51 -23.49
CA PRO A 91 -1.05 4.26 -24.92
C PRO A 91 -1.12 2.74 -25.12
N THR A 92 -2.33 2.21 -25.24
CA THR A 92 -2.57 0.83 -25.65
C THR A 92 -2.90 0.80 -27.14
N GLU A 93 -2.20 -0.04 -27.89
CA GLU A 93 -2.35 -0.25 -29.34
C GLU A 93 -3.78 -0.65 -29.76
N GLU A 94 -4.64 -1.04 -28.81
CA GLU A 94 -5.99 -1.55 -29.07
C GLU A 94 -7.06 -0.80 -28.28
N SER A 95 -7.56 0.32 -28.82
CA SER A 95 -8.91 0.90 -28.65
C SER A 95 -9.52 1.14 -27.25
N ASN A 96 -8.90 0.72 -26.14
CA ASN A 96 -9.42 0.79 -24.78
C ASN A 96 -8.35 1.39 -23.87
N ALA A 97 -8.21 2.71 -23.88
CA ALA A 97 -7.33 3.39 -22.93
C ALA A 97 -7.87 3.24 -21.51
N TYR A 98 -6.98 3.04 -20.54
CA TYR A 98 -7.30 2.98 -19.12
C TYR A 98 -6.49 4.03 -18.35
N VAL A 99 -7.06 4.48 -17.24
CA VAL A 99 -6.41 5.27 -16.21
C VAL A 99 -6.24 4.42 -14.96
N SER A 100 -5.04 4.42 -14.40
CA SER A 100 -4.73 3.79 -13.11
C SER A 100 -4.98 4.75 -11.95
N GLY A 101 -5.26 4.18 -10.78
CA GLY A 101 -5.33 4.94 -9.55
C GLY A 101 -5.24 4.04 -8.33
N TRP A 102 -5.11 4.68 -7.18
CA TRP A 102 -5.14 4.02 -5.89
C TRP A 102 -5.97 4.81 -4.88
N ARG A 103 -6.56 4.11 -3.92
CA ARG A 103 -7.18 4.70 -2.74
C ARG A 103 -6.57 4.11 -1.48
N LEU A 104 -6.20 5.01 -0.57
CA LEU A 104 -5.65 4.72 0.74
C LEU A 104 -6.62 5.20 1.80
N CYS A 105 -7.30 4.25 2.44
CA CYS A 105 -8.25 4.52 3.51
C CYS A 105 -7.63 4.24 4.88
N PRO A 106 -7.94 5.06 5.91
CA PRO A 106 -7.68 4.67 7.28
C PRO A 106 -8.46 3.40 7.58
N GLN A 107 -7.83 2.43 8.23
CA GLN A 107 -8.55 1.25 8.69
C GLN A 107 -9.44 1.64 9.86
N GLU A 108 -10.75 1.75 9.64
CA GLU A 108 -11.70 1.73 10.74
C GLU A 108 -11.56 0.38 11.43
N PHE A 109 -10.96 0.39 12.62
CA PHE A 109 -11.15 -0.71 13.57
C PHE A 109 -12.59 -0.57 14.01
N ASP A 110 -13.47 -1.46 13.53
CA ASP A 110 -14.79 -1.62 14.10
C ASP A 110 -14.64 -1.56 15.62
N LYS A 111 -15.35 -0.62 16.26
CA LYS A 111 -15.47 -0.61 17.72
C LYS A 111 -15.97 -1.99 18.09
N ILE A 112 -15.09 -2.79 18.69
CA ILE A 112 -15.42 -4.09 19.25
C ILE A 112 -16.60 -3.82 20.20
N PRO A 113 -17.79 -4.42 19.97
CA PRO A 113 -18.92 -4.26 20.88
C PRO A 113 -18.60 -4.79 22.28
#